data_AF-A0A959XYG9-F1
#
_entry.id   AF-A0A959XYG9-F1
#
_cell.length_a   1.000
_cell.length_b   1.000
_cell.length_c   1.000
_cell.angle_alpha   90.00
_cell.angle_beta   90.00
_cell.angle_gamma   90.00
#
_symmetry.space_group_name_H-M   'P 1'
#
loop_
_entity.id
_entity.type
_entity.pdbx_description
1 polymer ?
#
loop_
_entity_poly.entity_id
_entity_poly.type
_entity_poly.pdbx_seq_one_letter_code
_entity_poly.pdbx_strand_id
1 'polypeptide(L)'
;PIRKGTRFKMSIDNATECYIYIFGKETDGSSYVLFPYLKPGETVSKHSPYCGITGYRLFPHAQSFEADEIGNSDQIAIVVSKQELNYNSLNDAINQSSGATYLDKLNNAVQSIVTRQANFNNTSDGTIYFKADAANNTAVACVVTIDKQ
;
A
#
# COMPACT_ATOMS: atom_id res chain seq x y z
N PRO A 1 -18.59 5.66 1.40
CA PRO A 1 -18.21 5.61 2.84
C PRO A 1 -18.64 4.28 3.49
N ILE A 2 -17.79 3.70 4.32
CA ILE A 2 -18.07 2.48 5.11
C ILE A 2 -18.38 2.85 6.56
N ARG A 3 -19.12 2.00 7.28
CA ARG A 3 -19.42 2.27 8.71
C ARG A 3 -18.15 2.13 9.54
N LYS A 4 -17.97 2.94 10.58
CA LYS A 4 -16.92 2.70 11.59
C LYS A 4 -17.05 1.29 12.19
N GLY A 5 -15.90 0.66 12.49
CA GLY A 5 -15.80 -0.74 12.88
C GLY A 5 -16.01 -1.76 11.74
N THR A 6 -16.28 -1.30 10.51
CA THR A 6 -16.40 -2.23 9.36
C THR A 6 -15.05 -2.90 9.11
N ARG A 7 -15.06 -4.22 9.15
CA ARG A 7 -13.91 -5.04 8.79
C ARG A 7 -13.94 -5.35 7.30
N PHE A 8 -12.82 -5.14 6.63
CA PHE A 8 -12.70 -5.37 5.19
C PHE A 8 -11.36 -6.00 4.84
N LYS A 9 -11.26 -6.46 3.59
CA LYS A 9 -10.06 -7.05 3.01
C LYS A 9 -9.85 -6.45 1.63
N MET A 10 -8.60 -6.44 1.21
CA MET A 10 -8.19 -6.01 -0.13
C MET A 10 -7.79 -7.23 -0.93
N SER A 11 -8.42 -7.44 -2.08
CA SER A 11 -7.95 -8.40 -3.08
C SER A 11 -6.98 -7.72 -4.03
N ILE A 12 -5.86 -8.37 -4.30
CA ILE A 12 -4.92 -7.97 -5.35
C ILE A 12 -4.74 -9.16 -6.29
N ASP A 13 -4.98 -8.90 -7.56
CA ASP A 13 -4.75 -9.81 -8.67
C ASP A 13 -3.57 -9.32 -9.50
N ASN A 14 -2.67 -10.25 -9.87
CA ASN A 14 -1.51 -9.92 -10.68
C ASN A 14 -1.29 -10.94 -11.81
N ALA A 15 -0.84 -10.43 -12.96
CA ALA A 15 -0.52 -11.22 -14.15
C ALA A 15 1.00 -11.42 -14.36
N THR A 16 1.82 -10.71 -13.58
CA THR A 16 3.27 -10.83 -13.55
C THR A 16 3.75 -10.82 -12.12
N GLU A 17 4.84 -11.50 -11.82
CA GLU A 17 5.41 -11.53 -10.48
C GLU A 17 5.83 -10.13 -10.02
N CYS A 18 5.50 -9.82 -8.76
CA CYS A 18 5.69 -8.51 -8.16
C CYS A 18 5.85 -8.61 -6.64
N TYR A 19 6.22 -7.50 -6.03
CA TYR A 19 6.30 -7.32 -4.58
C TYR A 19 5.27 -6.28 -4.16
N ILE A 20 4.49 -6.59 -3.14
CA ILE A 20 3.42 -5.72 -2.64
C ILE A 20 3.76 -5.24 -1.23
N TYR A 21 3.63 -3.94 -1.02
CA TYR A 21 3.82 -3.28 0.27
C TYR A 21 2.60 -2.41 0.55
N ILE A 22 2.11 -2.43 1.79
CA ILE A 22 0.97 -1.63 2.22
C ILE A 22 1.40 -0.83 3.45
N PHE A 23 1.12 0.47 3.43
CA PHE A 23 1.38 1.38 4.52
C PHE A 23 0.08 2.05 4.96
N GLY A 24 -0.09 2.25 6.26
CA GLY A 24 -1.20 2.99 6.82
C GLY A 24 -0.75 4.41 7.17
N LYS A 25 -1.69 5.36 7.14
CA LYS A 25 -1.50 6.69 7.69
C LYS A 25 -2.14 6.76 9.08
N GLU A 26 -1.37 7.19 10.07
CA GLU A 26 -1.89 7.52 11.39
C GLU A 26 -2.61 8.88 11.41
N THR A 27 -3.29 9.15 12.51
CA THR A 27 -4.05 10.39 12.73
C THR A 27 -3.14 11.63 12.81
N ASP A 28 -1.89 11.45 13.23
CA ASP A 28 -0.85 12.50 13.22
C ASP A 28 -0.20 12.72 11.83
N GLY A 29 -0.62 11.93 10.83
CA GLY A 29 -0.10 12.00 9.46
C GLY A 29 1.24 11.27 9.25
N SER A 30 1.72 10.52 10.24
CA SER A 30 2.82 9.58 10.11
C SER A 30 2.39 8.31 9.36
N SER A 31 3.37 7.57 8.86
CA SER A 31 3.22 6.34 8.10
C SER A 31 3.75 5.15 8.88
N TYR A 32 3.06 4.03 8.76
CA TYR A 32 3.49 2.75 9.35
C TYR A 32 3.27 1.59 8.39
N VAL A 33 4.02 0.50 8.60
CA VAL A 33 3.95 -0.70 7.76
C VAL A 33 2.73 -1.54 8.14
N LEU A 34 1.76 -1.64 7.24
CA LEU A 34 0.62 -2.56 7.35
C LEU A 34 0.94 -3.93 6.75
N PHE A 35 1.74 -3.97 5.68
CA PHE A 35 2.21 -5.19 5.07
C PHE A 35 3.57 -4.98 4.38
N PRO A 36 4.56 -5.86 4.62
CA PRO A 36 4.49 -7.07 5.45
C PRO A 36 4.55 -6.74 6.95
N TYR A 37 3.58 -7.21 7.73
CA TYR A 37 3.47 -6.87 9.16
C TYR A 37 4.42 -7.70 10.03
N LEU A 38 4.95 -7.07 11.07
CA LEU A 38 5.75 -7.72 12.10
C LEU A 38 4.82 -8.22 13.22
N LYS A 39 5.06 -9.43 13.71
CA LYS A 39 4.44 -9.84 14.97
C LYS A 39 5.17 -9.15 16.13
N PRO A 40 4.48 -8.84 17.24
CA PRO A 40 5.13 -8.29 18.42
C PRO A 40 6.36 -9.13 18.83
N GLY A 41 7.52 -8.49 18.93
CA GLY A 41 8.80 -9.14 19.25
C GLY A 41 9.60 -9.67 18.06
N GLU A 42 9.09 -9.59 16.83
CA GLU A 42 9.84 -9.97 15.61
C GLU A 42 10.47 -8.74 14.93
N THR A 43 11.69 -8.90 14.40
CA THR A 43 12.41 -7.86 13.62
C THR A 43 12.29 -8.06 12.11
N VAL A 44 11.85 -9.24 11.67
CA VAL A 44 11.66 -9.61 10.26
C VAL A 44 10.28 -10.23 10.11
N SER A 45 9.53 -9.79 9.09
CA SER A 45 8.19 -10.33 8.86
C SER A 45 8.28 -11.76 8.33
N LYS A 46 7.44 -12.65 8.88
CA LYS A 46 7.21 -13.99 8.31
C LYS A 46 6.36 -13.96 7.03
N HIS A 47 5.81 -12.81 6.68
CA HIS A 47 4.96 -12.65 5.52
C HIS A 47 5.78 -12.11 4.35
N SER A 48 5.97 -12.94 3.32
CA SER A 48 6.67 -12.50 2.12
C SER A 48 5.85 -11.47 1.33
N PRO A 49 6.43 -10.33 0.93
CA PRO A 49 5.80 -9.36 0.03
C PRO A 49 5.72 -9.85 -1.42
N TYR A 50 6.44 -10.92 -1.77
CA TYR A 50 6.44 -11.50 -3.10
C TYR A 50 5.07 -12.09 -3.46
N CYS A 51 4.63 -11.83 -4.68
CA CYS A 51 3.44 -12.36 -5.33
C CYS A 51 3.88 -12.97 -6.67
N GLY A 52 3.66 -14.28 -6.85
CA GLY A 52 4.08 -15.02 -8.05
C GLY A 52 3.27 -14.63 -9.30
N ILE A 53 3.67 -15.11 -10.48
CA ILE A 53 3.18 -14.65 -11.81
C ILE A 53 1.66 -14.63 -11.95
N THR A 54 0.98 -15.69 -11.50
CA THR A 54 -0.48 -15.76 -11.48
C THR A 54 -0.91 -15.87 -10.03
N GLY A 55 -1.37 -14.75 -9.47
CA GLY A 55 -1.68 -14.65 -8.06
C GLY A 55 -2.98 -13.92 -7.82
N TYR A 56 -3.77 -14.47 -6.92
CA TYR A 56 -4.79 -13.75 -6.16
C TYR A 56 -4.31 -13.72 -4.72
N ARG A 57 -4.27 -12.55 -4.11
CA ARG A 57 -3.94 -12.44 -2.69
C ARG A 57 -4.91 -11.53 -1.97
N LEU A 58 -5.45 -12.07 -0.90
CA LEU A 58 -6.36 -11.38 -0.01
C LEU A 58 -5.59 -10.86 1.20
N PHE A 59 -5.59 -9.55 1.37
CA PHE A 59 -4.85 -8.85 2.41
C PHE A 59 -5.79 -8.22 3.45
N PRO A 60 -5.49 -8.38 4.75
CA PRO A 60 -4.60 -9.40 5.33
C PRO A 60 -5.20 -10.81 5.18
N HIS A 61 -4.37 -11.86 5.12
CA HIS A 61 -4.88 -13.24 4.93
C HIS A 61 -5.64 -13.74 6.18
N ALA A 62 -4.95 -13.78 7.33
CA ALA A 62 -5.51 -14.28 8.60
C ALA A 62 -6.19 -13.19 9.45
N GLN A 63 -6.11 -11.93 9.04
CA GLN A 63 -6.69 -10.77 9.74
C GLN A 63 -7.55 -9.94 8.77
N SER A 64 -8.06 -8.81 9.25
CA SER A 64 -8.82 -7.86 8.43
C SER A 64 -8.31 -6.46 8.73
N PHE A 65 -8.40 -5.57 7.73
CA PHE A 65 -8.42 -4.15 8.03
C PHE A 65 -9.73 -3.81 8.74
N GLU A 66 -9.73 -2.72 9.50
CA GLU A 66 -10.89 -2.22 10.21
C GLU A 66 -10.92 -0.70 10.09
N ALA A 67 -12.07 -0.14 9.71
CA ALA A 67 -12.28 1.30 9.76
C ALA A 67 -12.35 1.74 11.21
N ASP A 68 -11.32 2.45 11.68
CA ASP A 68 -11.26 2.84 13.08
C ASP A 68 -12.31 3.92 13.43
N GLU A 69 -12.47 4.15 14.73
CA GLU A 69 -13.45 5.11 15.26
C GLU A 69 -13.03 6.58 15.09
N ILE A 70 -11.78 6.86 14.69
CA ILE A 70 -11.16 8.19 14.74
C ILE A 70 -11.27 8.92 13.40
N GLY A 71 -11.78 10.15 13.42
CA GLY A 71 -11.92 10.96 12.20
C GLY A 71 -12.96 10.38 11.21
N ASN A 72 -12.86 10.81 9.95
CA ASN A 72 -13.86 10.54 8.90
C ASN A 72 -13.29 9.79 7.69
N SER A 73 -12.00 9.47 7.67
CA SER A 73 -11.39 8.74 6.57
C SER A 73 -10.10 8.05 7.01
N ASP A 74 -9.87 6.85 6.49
CA ASP A 74 -8.58 6.16 6.60
C ASP A 74 -7.84 6.24 5.27
N GLN A 75 -6.51 6.30 5.32
CA GLN A 75 -5.67 6.31 4.12
C GLN A 75 -4.66 5.20 4.19
N ILE A 76 -4.60 4.40 3.12
CA ILE A 76 -3.59 3.36 2.94
C ILE A 76 -2.84 3.60 1.64
N ALA A 77 -1.52 3.51 1.69
CA ALA A 77 -0.66 3.52 0.52
C ALA A 77 -0.38 2.07 0.09
N ILE A 78 -0.50 1.80 -1.21
CA ILE A 78 -0.16 0.52 -1.80
C ILE A 78 0.99 0.77 -2.77
N VAL A 79 2.08 0.03 -2.60
CA VAL A 79 3.25 0.08 -3.48
C VAL A 79 3.47 -1.31 -4.06
N VAL A 80 3.47 -1.40 -5.37
CA VAL A 80 3.73 -2.63 -6.12
C VAL A 80 5.01 -2.45 -6.93
N SER A 81 5.97 -3.34 -6.77
CA SER A 81 7.31 -3.24 -7.38
C SER A 81 7.68 -4.50 -8.13
N LYS A 82 8.49 -4.37 -9.20
CA LYS A 82 9.09 -5.54 -9.87
C LYS A 82 10.23 -6.16 -9.06
N GLN A 83 10.95 -5.34 -8.29
CA GLN A 83 12.07 -5.75 -7.45
C GLN A 83 11.73 -5.62 -5.97
N GLU A 84 12.39 -6.42 -5.14
CA GLU A 84 12.26 -6.32 -3.70
C GLU A 84 12.77 -4.96 -3.20
N LEU A 85 11.94 -4.28 -2.41
CA LEU A 85 12.26 -3.01 -1.76
C LEU A 85 12.50 -3.23 -0.27
N ASN A 86 13.41 -2.42 0.30
CA ASN A 86 13.49 -2.26 1.74
C ASN A 86 12.32 -1.38 2.21
N TYR A 87 11.23 -2.03 2.62
CA TYR A 87 9.99 -1.36 3.02
C TYR A 87 10.13 -0.52 4.29
N ASN A 88 11.10 -0.82 5.17
CA ASN A 88 11.39 0.02 6.33
C ASN A 88 12.00 1.35 5.88
N SER A 89 13.02 1.30 5.02
CA SER A 89 13.61 2.52 4.45
C SER A 89 12.60 3.33 3.64
N LEU A 90 11.67 2.66 2.93
CA LEU A 90 10.58 3.34 2.24
C LEU A 90 9.63 4.03 3.23
N ASN A 91 9.22 3.35 4.31
CA ASN A 91 8.37 3.97 5.34
C ASN A 91 9.06 5.15 6.02
N ASP A 92 10.35 5.04 6.31
CA ASP A 92 11.16 6.13 6.87
C ASP A 92 11.21 7.33 5.92
N ALA A 93 11.39 7.09 4.62
CA ALA A 93 11.36 8.14 3.60
C ALA A 93 9.98 8.81 3.49
N ILE A 94 8.88 8.07 3.62
CA ILE A 94 7.52 8.63 3.66
C ILE A 94 7.38 9.55 4.89
N ASN A 95 7.87 9.12 6.06
CA ASN A 95 7.81 9.88 7.30
C ASN A 95 8.69 11.14 7.29
N GLN A 96 9.83 11.10 6.61
CA GLN A 96 10.76 12.24 6.48
C GLN A 96 10.35 13.25 5.40
N SER A 97 9.40 12.87 4.53
CA SER A 97 8.97 13.73 3.44
C SER A 97 8.22 14.98 3.93
N SER A 98 8.57 16.12 3.36
CA SER A 98 7.90 17.41 3.57
C SER A 98 6.61 17.58 2.74
N GLY A 99 6.12 16.52 2.11
CA GLY A 99 4.88 16.55 1.31
C GLY A 99 3.67 16.99 2.13
N ALA A 100 2.82 17.84 1.53
CA ALA A 100 1.64 18.39 2.17
C ALA A 100 0.53 17.34 2.37
N THR A 101 0.39 16.41 1.43
CA THR A 101 -0.56 15.29 1.51
C THR A 101 0.15 13.95 1.66
N TYR A 102 -0.57 12.91 2.09
CA TYR A 102 -0.01 11.56 2.18
C TYR A 102 0.43 11.03 0.80
N LEU A 103 -0.31 11.38 -0.25
CA LEU A 103 0.06 11.06 -1.63
C LEU A 103 1.35 11.78 -2.04
N ASP A 104 1.52 13.06 -1.68
CA ASP A 104 2.77 13.79 -1.95
C ASP A 104 3.95 13.17 -1.20
N LYS A 105 3.74 12.80 0.07
CA LYS A 105 4.77 12.11 0.87
C LYS A 105 5.20 10.80 0.22
N LEU A 106 4.23 9.99 -0.20
CA LEU A 106 4.46 8.74 -0.92
C LEU A 106 5.22 8.99 -2.23
N ASN A 107 4.75 9.92 -3.05
CA ASN A 107 5.37 10.26 -4.33
C ASN A 107 6.82 10.72 -4.18
N ASN A 108 7.11 11.51 -3.15
CA ASN A 108 8.48 11.94 -2.85
C ASN A 108 9.36 10.76 -2.41
N ALA A 109 8.84 9.86 -1.59
CA ALA A 109 9.57 8.70 -1.10
C ALA A 109 9.87 7.68 -2.22
N VAL A 110 8.96 7.51 -3.18
CA VAL A 110 9.13 6.56 -4.27
C VAL A 110 9.83 7.17 -5.49
N GLN A 111 10.03 8.48 -5.55
CA GLN A 111 10.65 9.15 -6.71
C GLN A 111 12.06 8.67 -7.04
N SER A 112 12.83 8.25 -6.03
CA SER A 112 14.17 7.67 -6.20
C SER A 112 14.14 6.19 -6.65
N ILE A 113 12.96 5.56 -6.62
CA ILE A 113 12.75 4.12 -6.84
C ILE A 113 11.89 3.85 -8.10
N VAL A 114 11.05 4.80 -8.52
CA VAL A 114 9.97 4.60 -9.51
C VAL A 114 10.25 5.23 -10.87
N THR A 115 10.05 4.45 -11.93
CA THR A 115 9.80 4.96 -13.29
C THR A 115 8.32 5.35 -13.45
N ARG A 116 8.05 6.64 -13.70
CA ARG A 116 6.76 7.37 -13.52
C ARG A 116 5.57 7.04 -14.45
N GLN A 117 5.52 5.91 -15.14
CA GLN A 117 4.42 5.65 -16.09
C GLN A 117 3.61 4.40 -15.73
N ALA A 118 2.62 4.61 -14.86
CA ALA A 118 1.52 3.67 -14.67
C ALA A 118 0.20 4.38 -15.01
N ASN A 119 -0.58 3.78 -15.90
CA ASN A 119 -1.94 4.26 -16.18
C ASN A 119 -2.88 3.64 -15.16
N PHE A 120 -3.57 4.48 -14.38
CA PHE A 120 -4.56 4.07 -13.40
C PHE A 120 -5.97 4.21 -13.95
N ASN A 121 -6.79 3.18 -13.79
CA ASN A 121 -8.23 3.22 -14.02
C ASN A 121 -8.94 2.80 -12.73
N ASN A 122 -9.76 3.70 -12.18
CA ASN A 122 -10.59 3.42 -11.02
C ASN A 122 -12.03 3.16 -11.47
N THR A 123 -12.66 2.12 -10.94
CA THR A 123 -14.08 1.81 -11.18
C THR A 123 -14.93 2.33 -10.03
N SER A 124 -16.23 2.53 -10.27
CA SER A 124 -17.21 2.91 -9.24
C SER A 124 -17.30 1.93 -8.07
N ASP A 125 -16.85 0.70 -8.29
CA ASP A 125 -17.00 -0.43 -7.37
C ASP A 125 -15.76 -0.59 -6.46
N GLY A 126 -14.81 0.34 -6.54
CA GLY A 126 -13.60 0.35 -5.72
C GLY A 126 -12.45 -0.50 -6.27
N THR A 127 -12.59 -1.08 -7.47
CA THR A 127 -11.47 -1.74 -8.15
C THR A 127 -10.53 -0.70 -8.75
N ILE A 128 -9.25 -0.83 -8.41
CA ILE A 128 -8.14 -0.04 -8.96
C ILE A 128 -7.37 -0.94 -9.92
N TYR A 129 -7.36 -0.59 -11.19
CA TYR A 129 -6.55 -1.26 -12.20
C TYR A 129 -5.36 -0.37 -12.55
N PHE A 130 -4.16 -0.96 -12.61
CA PHE A 130 -2.99 -0.29 -13.14
C PHE A 130 -2.19 -1.19 -14.07
N LYS A 131 -1.59 -0.57 -15.09
CA LYS A 131 -0.63 -1.21 -15.99
C LYS A 131 0.58 -0.30 -16.12
N ALA A 132 1.76 -0.88 -15.95
CA ALA A 132 3.05 -0.19 -16.09
C ALA A 132 4.02 -1.07 -16.90
N ASP A 133 4.99 -0.43 -17.58
CA ASP A 133 6.02 -1.16 -18.31
C ASP A 133 6.96 -1.90 -17.35
N ALA A 134 7.22 -3.17 -17.65
CA ALA A 134 7.97 -4.10 -16.79
C ALA A 134 9.50 -3.88 -16.82
N ALA A 135 9.97 -2.64 -16.92
CA ALA A 135 11.38 -2.32 -16.77
C ALA A 135 11.86 -2.67 -15.34
N ASN A 136 13.15 -2.99 -15.21
CA ASN A 136 13.72 -3.52 -13.96
C ASN A 136 13.63 -2.55 -12.75
N ASN A 137 13.32 -1.26 -12.95
CA ASN A 137 13.10 -0.26 -11.89
C ASN A 137 11.69 0.35 -11.94
N THR A 138 10.68 -0.48 -12.21
CA THR A 138 9.29 -0.02 -12.16
C THR A 138 8.66 -0.40 -10.83
N ALA A 139 8.21 0.61 -10.10
CA ALA A 139 7.23 0.46 -9.06
C ALA A 139 6.03 1.39 -9.31
N VAL A 140 4.87 0.98 -8.83
CA VAL A 140 3.61 1.71 -8.96
C VAL A 140 3.10 1.94 -7.55
N ALA A 141 2.77 3.20 -7.24
CA ALA A 141 2.29 3.59 -5.93
C ALA A 141 0.94 4.28 -6.07
N CYS A 142 0.00 3.95 -5.19
CA CYS A 142 -1.26 4.66 -5.07
C CYS A 142 -1.67 4.82 -3.61
N VAL A 143 -2.54 5.80 -3.34
CA VAL A 143 -3.19 5.97 -2.04
C VAL A 143 -4.68 5.70 -2.21
N VAL A 144 -5.20 4.79 -1.39
CA VAL A 144 -6.62 4.53 -1.26
C VAL A 144 -7.13 5.30 -0.05
N THR A 145 -8.10 6.17 -0.27
CA THR A 145 -8.82 6.86 0.81
C THR A 145 -10.16 6.17 1.03
N ILE A 146 -10.44 5.85 2.28
CA ILE A 146 -11.62 5.11 2.70
C ILE A 146 -12.42 6.03 3.61
N ASP A 147 -13.48 6.63 3.06
CA ASP A 147 -14.36 7.50 3.84
C ASP A 147 -15.21 6.68 4.82
N LYS A 148 -15.47 7.26 6.00
CA LYS A 148 -16.19 6.65 7.12
C LYS A 148 -17.50 7.37 7.39
N GLN A 149 -18.52 6.64 7.82
CA GLN A 149 -19.81 7.14 8.30
C GLN A 149 -20.21 6.51 9.64
#